data_AF-A0A8D8LC77-F1
#
_entry.id   AF-A0A8D8LC77-F1
#
_cell.length_a   1.000
_cell.length_b   1.000
_cell.length_c   1.000
_cell.angle_alpha   90.00
_cell.angle_beta   90.00
_cell.angle_gamma   90.00
#
_symmetry.space_group_name_H-M   'P 1'
#
loop_
_entity.id
_entity.type
_entity.pdbx_description
1 polymer ?
#
loop_
_entity_poly.entity_id
_entity_poly.type
_entity_poly.pdbx_seq_one_letter_code
_entity_poly.pdbx_strand_id
1 'polypeptide(L)'
;FEQLCINFTNEKLQQFFNHHMFVLEQEEYEREGIPWTFIDFGMDLQSTIDLIEKPMGILSILEEESMFPKPTNQTFVKKLSHLKENVFPQVAAEACSLCSAMW
;
A
#
# COMPACT_ATOMS: atom_id res chain seq x y z
N PHE A 1 -4.92 -14.35 9.83
CA PHE A 1 -5.50 -14.06 8.51
C PHE A 1 -6.52 -12.92 8.60
N GLU A 2 -7.51 -12.98 9.51
CA GLU A 2 -8.50 -11.88 9.62
C GLU A 2 -7.89 -10.51 9.94
N GLN A 3 -6.89 -10.44 10.83
CA GLN A 3 -6.21 -9.17 11.14
C GLN A 3 -5.47 -8.57 9.92
N LEU A 4 -4.99 -9.41 8.99
CA LEU A 4 -4.37 -8.94 7.76
C LEU A 4 -5.41 -8.29 6.85
N CYS A 5 -6.59 -8.88 6.71
CA CYS A 5 -7.69 -8.32 5.92
C CYS A 5 -8.23 -7.01 6.52
N ILE A 6 -8.31 -6.93 7.85
CA ILE A 6 -8.70 -5.70 8.56
C ILE A 6 -7.69 -4.58 8.30
N ASN A 7 -6.39 -4.87 8.50
CA ASN A 7 -5.35 -3.88 8.28
C ASN A 7 -5.26 -3.45 6.81
N PHE A 8 -5.36 -4.40 5.86
CA PHE A 8 -5.39 -4.08 4.44
C PHE A 8 -6.56 -3.15 4.06
N THR A 9 -7.73 -3.40 4.63
CA THR A 9 -8.91 -2.54 4.39
C THR A 9 -8.68 -1.15 4.97
N ASN A 10 -8.08 -1.04 6.16
CA ASN A 10 -7.74 0.26 6.76
C ASN A 10 -6.70 1.02 5.92
N GLU A 11 -5.68 0.36 5.40
CA GLU A 11 -4.68 0.96 4.52
C GLU A 11 -5.30 1.49 3.22
N LYS A 12 -6.19 0.72 2.59
CA LYS A 12 -6.97 1.18 1.42
C LYS A 12 -7.87 2.37 1.74
N LEU A 13 -8.51 2.37 2.91
CA LEU A 13 -9.35 3.49 3.35
C LEU A 13 -8.52 4.74 3.62
N GLN A 14 -7.35 4.61 4.24
CA GLN A 14 -6.43 5.72 4.48
C GLN A 14 -5.92 6.30 3.16
N GLN A 15 -5.54 5.45 2.20
CA GLN A 15 -5.12 5.90 0.88
C GLN A 15 -6.26 6.62 0.14
N PHE A 16 -7.48 6.07 0.17
CA PHE A 16 -8.65 6.69 -0.44
C PHE A 16 -8.98 8.05 0.20
N PHE A 17 -8.95 8.13 1.53
CA PHE A 17 -9.19 9.38 2.25
C PHE A 17 -8.14 10.44 1.90
N ASN A 18 -6.86 10.07 1.94
CA ASN A 18 -5.76 10.98 1.59
C ASN A 18 -5.97 11.50 0.17
N HIS A 19 -6.16 10.61 -0.82
CA HIS A 19 -6.35 11.02 -2.20
C HIS A 19 -7.60 11.91 -2.39
N HIS A 20 -8.75 11.48 -1.86
CA HIS A 20 -10.01 12.19 -2.05
C HIS A 20 -10.00 13.57 -1.38
N MET A 21 -9.46 13.66 -0.16
CA MET A 21 -9.35 14.93 0.55
C MET A 21 -8.44 15.91 -0.21
N PHE A 22 -7.30 15.44 -0.73
CA PHE A 22 -6.39 16.32 -1.48
C PHE A 22 -6.98 16.80 -2.81
N VAL A 23 -7.72 15.94 -3.53
CA VAL A 23 -8.42 16.36 -4.75
C VAL A 23 -9.45 17.45 -4.44
N LEU A 24 -10.23 17.30 -3.36
CA LEU A 24 -11.21 18.31 -2.95
C LEU A 24 -10.55 19.64 -2.55
N GLU A 25 -9.40 19.59 -1.88
CA GLU A 25 -8.67 20.79 -1.47
C GLU A 25 -8.10 21.54 -2.69
N GLN A 26 -7.60 20.80 -3.69
CA GLN A 26 -7.17 21.37 -4.97
C GLN A 26 -8.34 22.05 -5.72
N GLU A 27 -9.51 21.39 -5.78
CA GLU A 27 -10.71 21.96 -6.39
C GLU A 27 -11.17 23.25 -5.69
N GLU A 28 -11.02 23.36 -4.37
CA GLU A 28 -11.34 24.57 -3.62
C GLU A 28 -10.30 25.68 -3.88
N TYR A 29 -9.00 25.36 -3.91
CA TYR A 29 -7.95 26.33 -4.26
C TYR A 29 -8.11 26.89 -5.67
N GLU A 30 -8.48 26.05 -6.65
CA GLU A 30 -8.79 26.49 -8.01
C GLU A 30 -10.02 27.41 -8.05
N ARG A 31 -11.06 27.08 -7.27
CA ARG A 31 -12.29 27.89 -7.18
C ARG A 31 -12.03 29.26 -6.55
N GLU A 32 -11.17 29.33 -5.54
CA GLU A 32 -10.81 30.57 -4.86
C GLU A 32 -9.73 31.38 -5.62
N GLY A 33 -9.15 30.82 -6.69
CA GLY A 33 -8.11 31.48 -7.48
C GLY A 33 -6.79 31.61 -6.74
N ILE A 34 -6.54 30.76 -5.75
CA ILE A 34 -5.32 30.74 -4.95
C ILE A 34 -4.23 30.02 -5.77
N PRO A 35 -3.05 30.64 -6.00
CA PRO A 35 -1.95 29.98 -6.70
C PRO A 35 -1.42 28.81 -5.86
N TRP A 36 -1.89 27.61 -6.17
CA TRP A 36 -1.45 26.36 -5.56
C TRP A 36 -0.47 25.64 -6.50
N THR A 37 0.60 25.07 -5.94
CA THR A 37 1.52 24.21 -6.71
C THR A 37 1.04 22.78 -6.55
N PHE A 38 0.82 22.07 -7.66
CA PHE A 38 0.39 20.66 -7.60
C PHE A 38 1.45 19.83 -6.86
N ILE A 39 1.08 19.37 -5.68
CA ILE A 39 1.86 18.40 -4.90
C ILE A 39 1.26 17.04 -5.23
N ASP A 40 2.03 16.22 -5.94
CA ASP A 40 1.71 14.80 -6.08
C ASP A 40 2.00 14.16 -4.72
N PHE A 41 0.95 13.97 -3.92
CA PHE A 41 1.06 13.18 -2.70
C PHE A 41 1.33 11.76 -3.14
N GLY A 42 2.62 11.44 -3.17
CA GLY A 42 3.19 10.19 -3.61
C GLY A 42 2.38 9.00 -3.11
N MET A 43 2.33 7.99 -3.98
CA MET A 43 1.70 6.69 -3.79
C MET A 43 2.34 5.87 -2.64
N ASP A 44 2.68 6.48 -1.50
CA ASP A 44 3.43 5.89 -0.39
C ASP A 44 2.71 4.67 0.22
N LEU A 45 1.39 4.62 0.12
CA LEU A 45 0.54 3.51 0.57
C LEU A 45 0.26 2.49 -0.55
N GLN A 46 0.39 2.89 -1.82
CA GLN A 46 0.11 2.02 -2.97
C GLN A 46 1.09 0.86 -3.02
N SER A 47 2.35 1.07 -2.65
CA SER A 47 3.36 0.01 -2.66
C SER A 47 3.08 -1.08 -1.62
N THR A 48 2.50 -0.73 -0.48
CA THR A 48 2.01 -1.71 0.53
C THR A 48 0.75 -2.44 0.06
N ILE A 49 -0.17 -1.74 -0.61
CA ILE A 49 -1.39 -2.33 -1.18
C ILE A 49 -1.05 -3.27 -2.32
N ASP A 50 -0.13 -2.87 -3.20
CA ASP A 50 0.40 -3.67 -4.30
C ASP A 50 1.09 -4.94 -3.78
N LEU A 51 1.86 -4.85 -2.69
CA LEU A 51 2.51 -6.02 -2.07
C LEU A 51 1.50 -7.08 -1.60
N ILE A 52 0.30 -6.64 -1.22
CA ILE A 52 -0.76 -7.53 -0.71
C ILE A 52 -1.64 -8.06 -1.85
N GLU A 53 -1.98 -7.22 -2.84
CA GLU A 53 -3.03 -7.50 -3.85
C GLU A 53 -2.49 -7.89 -5.25
N LYS A 54 -1.26 -7.50 -5.63
CA LYS A 54 -0.76 -7.82 -6.97
C LYS A 54 -0.61 -9.34 -7.18
N PRO A 55 -0.63 -9.79 -8.45
CA PRO A 55 -0.22 -11.15 -8.79
C PRO A 55 1.18 -11.41 -8.23
N MET A 56 1.35 -12.50 -7.47
CA MET A 56 2.56 -12.83 -6.67
C MET A 56 2.69 -12.09 -5.33
N GLY A 57 1.66 -11.35 -4.89
CA GLY A 57 1.59 -10.73 -3.57
C GLY A 57 1.30 -11.74 -2.44
N ILE A 58 1.19 -11.22 -1.22
CA ILE A 58 0.98 -12.04 -0.02
C ILE A 58 -0.29 -12.92 -0.12
N LEU A 59 -1.38 -12.39 -0.70
CA LEU A 59 -2.62 -13.13 -0.86
C LEU A 59 -2.51 -14.24 -1.92
N SER A 60 -1.82 -13.99 -3.04
CA SER A 60 -1.59 -15.01 -4.07
C SER A 60 -0.74 -16.17 -3.56
N ILE A 61 0.32 -15.88 -2.79
CA ILE A 61 1.17 -16.92 -2.18
C ILE A 61 0.36 -17.77 -1.18
N LEU A 62 -0.55 -17.14 -0.43
CA LEU A 62 -1.41 -17.84 0.51
C LEU A 62 -2.44 -18.74 -0.18
N GLU A 63 -3.09 -18.26 -1.25
CA GLU A 63 -4.01 -19.08 -2.05
C GLU A 63 -3.29 -20.28 -2.67
N GLU A 64 -2.12 -20.05 -3.27
CA GLU A 64 -1.32 -21.10 -3.89
C GLU A 64 -0.96 -22.20 -2.88
N GLU A 65 -0.42 -21.84 -1.71
CA GLU A 65 -0.07 -22.79 -0.65
C GLU A 65 -1.30 -23.49 -0.07
N SER A 66 -2.46 -22.83 -0.03
CA SER A 66 -3.72 -23.42 0.47
C SER A 66 -4.33 -24.44 -0.49
N MET A 67 -3.96 -24.40 -1.78
CA MET A 67 -4.34 -25.40 -2.78
C MET A 67 -3.40 -26.61 -2.83
N PHE A 68 -2.22 -26.55 -2.17
CA PHE A 68 -1.30 -27.68 -2.14
C PHE A 68 -1.84 -28.82 -1.26
N PRO A 69 -1.73 -30.09 -1.69
CA PRO A 69 -2.26 -31.23 -0.94
C PRO A 69 -1.51 -31.52 0.39
N LYS A 70 -0.36 -30.89 0.63
CA LYS A 70 0.43 -30.96 1.89
C LYS A 70 1.06 -29.60 2.22
N PRO A 71 0.25 -28.62 2.64
CA PRO A 71 0.78 -27.31 2.99
C PRO A 71 1.65 -27.43 4.24
N THR A 72 2.83 -26.81 4.22
CA THR A 72 3.68 -26.70 5.40
C THR A 72 4.03 -25.25 5.64
N ASN A 73 3.90 -24.79 6.89
CA ASN A 73 4.21 -23.42 7.28
C ASN A 73 5.63 -22.98 6.86
N GLN A 74 6.57 -23.93 6.76
CA GLN A 74 7.93 -23.66 6.31
C GLN A 74 8.02 -23.25 4.83
N THR A 75 7.15 -23.78 3.97
CA THR A 75 7.13 -23.46 2.54
C THR A 75 6.54 -22.07 2.31
N PHE A 76 5.47 -21.75 3.02
CA PHE A 76 4.89 -20.40 3.06
C PHE A 76 5.88 -19.33 3.52
N VAL A 77 6.59 -19.56 4.65
CA VAL A 77 7.58 -18.60 5.17
C VAL A 77 8.73 -18.38 4.17
N LYS A 78 9.21 -19.44 3.50
CA LYS A 78 10.26 -19.31 2.48
C LYS A 78 9.82 -18.44 1.29
N LYS A 79 8.60 -18.65 0.78
CA LYS A 79 8.03 -17.82 -0.30
C LYS A 79 7.88 -16.36 0.14
N LEU A 80 7.43 -16.12 1.37
CA LEU A 80 7.37 -14.76 1.94
C LEU A 80 8.74 -14.10 2.11
N SER A 81 9.78 -14.84 2.52
CA SER A 81 11.14 -14.30 2.62
C SER A 81 11.68 -13.88 1.25
N HIS A 82 11.42 -14.66 0.20
CA HIS A 82 11.77 -14.28 -1.17
C HIS A 82 11.02 -13.03 -1.65
N LEU A 83 9.73 -12.90 -1.30
CA LEU A 83 8.97 -11.67 -1.58
C LEU A 83 9.61 -10.45 -0.89
N LYS A 84 10.01 -10.61 0.38
CA LYS A 84 10.61 -9.55 1.18
C LYS A 84 11.88 -9.00 0.55
N GLU A 85 12.79 -9.86 0.11
CA GLU A 85 14.08 -9.45 -0.45
C GLU A 85 13.97 -8.70 -1.78
N ASN A 86 12.93 -8.99 -2.58
CA ASN A 86 12.76 -8.40 -3.90
C ASN A 86 11.94 -7.10 -3.90
N VAL A 87 11.07 -6.87 -2.90
CA VAL A 87 10.08 -5.78 -2.92
C VAL A 87 10.31 -4.72 -1.82
N PHE A 88 10.84 -5.08 -0.65
CA PHE A 88 11.05 -4.09 0.44
C PHE A 88 12.01 -2.94 0.13
N PRO A 89 13.07 -3.10 -0.71
CA PRO A 89 13.94 -1.97 -1.06
C PRO A 89 13.20 -0.83 -1.78
N GLN A 90 12.06 -1.10 -2.43
CA GLN A 90 11.24 -0.10 -3.12
C GLN A 90 10.27 0.62 -2.16
N VAL A 91 9.66 -0.11 -1.22
CA VAL A 91 8.68 0.44 -0.25
C VAL A 91 9.33 1.40 0.76
N ALA A 92 10.57 1.12 1.18
CA ALA A 92 11.27 1.96 2.16
C ALA A 92 11.70 3.34 1.62
N ALA A 93 11.72 3.53 0.30
CA ALA A 93 12.09 4.81 -0.31
C ALA A 93 10.93 5.82 -0.36
N GLU A 94 9.68 5.34 -0.33
CA GLU A 94 8.48 6.18 -0.52
C GLU A 94 7.91 6.72 0.81
N ALA A 95 8.08 6.01 1.94
CA ALA A 95 7.49 6.39 3.23
C ALA A 95 8.03 7.70 3.88
N CYS A 96 8.92 8.44 3.22
CA CYS A 96 9.60 9.61 3.82
C CYS A 96 8.92 10.97 3.51
N SER A 97 7.88 11.02 2.67
CA SER A 97 7.22 12.26 2.24
C SER A 97 6.20 12.83 3.22
N LEU A 98 5.48 11.96 3.94
CA LEU A 98 4.29 12.37 4.72
C LEU A 98 4.61 13.07 6.05
N CYS A 99 5.77 12.81 6.67
CA CYS A 99 6.12 13.45 7.94
C CYS A 99 6.50 14.94 7.81
N SER A 100 6.70 15.47 6.60
CA SER A 100 7.10 16.87 6.38
C SER A 100 5.98 17.78 5.88
N ALA A 101 4.83 17.21 5.49
CA ALA A 101 3.68 17.98 4.97
C ALA A 101 2.54 18.17 5.99
N MET A 102 2.62 17.50 7.15
CA MET A 102 1.63 17.60 8.23
C MET A 102 2.18 18.22 9.54
N TRP A 103 3.35 18.86 9.48
CA TRP A 103 3.89 19.76 10.52
C TRP A 103 4.53 20.99 9.89
#